data_AF-A0A1F5UN96-F1
#
_entry.id   AF-A0A1F5UN96-F1
#
_cell.length_a   1.000
_cell.length_b   1.000
_cell.length_c   1.000
_cell.angle_alpha   90.00
_cell.angle_beta   90.00
_cell.angle_gamma   90.00
#
_symmetry.space_group_name_H-M   'P 1'
#
loop_
_entity.id
_entity.type
_entity.pdbx_description
1 polymer ?
#
loop_
_entity_poly.entity_id
_entity_poly.type
_entity_poly.pdbx_seq_one_letter_code
_entity_poly.pdbx_strand_id
1 'polypeptide(L)'
;MPRIIVILFALLALNVAFTVAAEADKKVELITSFEDDADSSYWGTDGEIEVVAEHPTDGKNSLKVLYPADPESEKRCYSEEKNLESLFPLDWSPYKKLQIDVYNDNVKEAALQVRIKSTNGKKVWSKKFVIPSKKTETLEIPMEDLKTKIDLEEISNFAFGMGKNRYLTEMAPLDVDYTLYFDNIRMIKK
;
A
#
# COMPACT_ATOMS: atom_id res chain seq x y z
N MET A 1 65.00 -6.77 -22.94
CA MET A 1 64.04 -5.77 -22.42
C MET A 1 62.67 -6.43 -22.32
N PRO A 2 62.15 -6.78 -21.13
CA PRO A 2 60.79 -7.31 -20.99
C PRO A 2 59.84 -6.21 -20.49
N ARG A 3 58.76 -5.94 -21.23
CA ARG A 3 57.61 -5.14 -20.81
C ARG A 3 56.34 -5.76 -21.37
N ILE A 4 55.94 -6.88 -20.80
CA ILE A 4 54.61 -7.50 -20.93
C ILE A 4 54.30 -8.03 -19.53
N ILE A 5 53.03 -7.98 -19.10
CA ILE A 5 52.48 -8.28 -17.75
C ILE A 5 52.06 -7.00 -16.99
N VAL A 6 51.03 -6.28 -17.49
CA VAL A 6 50.13 -5.43 -16.64
C VAL A 6 48.70 -5.35 -17.25
N ILE A 7 48.19 -6.39 -17.90
CA ILE A 7 46.81 -6.38 -18.45
C ILE A 7 46.08 -7.70 -18.16
N LEU A 8 46.18 -8.21 -16.92
CA LEU A 8 45.41 -9.41 -16.52
C LEU A 8 44.70 -9.29 -15.17
N PHE A 9 44.76 -8.13 -14.51
CA PHE A 9 44.09 -7.91 -13.22
C PHE A 9 42.83 -7.04 -13.29
N ALA A 10 42.55 -6.40 -14.43
CA ALA A 10 41.37 -5.55 -14.58
C ALA A 10 40.07 -6.31 -14.97
N LEU A 11 40.18 -7.57 -15.40
CA LEU A 11 39.02 -8.36 -15.88
C LEU A 11 38.34 -9.23 -14.81
N LEU A 12 38.91 -9.36 -13.60
CA LEU A 12 38.31 -10.12 -12.50
C LEU A 12 37.43 -9.27 -11.57
N ALA A 13 37.56 -7.94 -11.61
CA ALA A 13 36.75 -7.03 -10.79
C ALA A 13 35.34 -6.75 -11.37
N LEU A 14 35.10 -7.08 -12.64
CA LEU A 14 33.80 -6.81 -13.28
C LEU A 14 32.72 -7.87 -13.00
N ASN A 15 33.09 -9.05 -12.50
CA ASN A 15 32.13 -10.15 -12.28
C ASN A 15 31.53 -10.20 -10.87
N VAL A 16 32.02 -9.40 -9.91
CA VAL A 16 31.49 -9.39 -8.53
C VAL A 16 30.34 -8.40 -8.36
N ALA A 17 30.17 -7.44 -9.28
CA ALA A 17 29.15 -6.40 -9.16
C ALA A 17 27.74 -6.85 -9.61
N PHE A 18 27.61 -7.94 -10.37
CA PHE A 18 26.32 -8.38 -10.92
C PHE A 18 25.53 -9.34 -10.02
N THR A 19 26.13 -9.91 -8.98
CA THR A 19 25.45 -10.88 -8.11
C THR A 19 24.61 -10.25 -6.99
N VAL A 20 24.82 -8.96 -6.68
CA VAL A 20 24.14 -8.30 -5.54
C VAL A 20 22.74 -7.78 -5.92
N ALA A 21 22.46 -7.52 -7.20
CA ALA A 21 21.16 -7.00 -7.63
C ALA A 21 20.05 -8.08 -7.63
N ALA A 22 20.39 -9.35 -7.85
CA ALA A 22 19.40 -10.42 -8.00
C ALA A 22 18.80 -10.93 -6.68
N GLU A 23 19.39 -10.58 -5.52
CA GLU A 23 18.92 -11.04 -4.21
C GLU A 23 17.87 -10.09 -3.58
N ALA A 24 17.74 -8.87 -4.12
CA ALA A 24 16.78 -7.88 -3.62
C ALA A 24 15.33 -8.20 -4.03
N ASP A 25 15.10 -8.78 -5.21
CA ASP A 25 13.75 -9.05 -5.75
C ASP A 25 12.98 -10.12 -4.98
N LYS A 26 13.67 -11.06 -4.33
CA LYS A 26 13.00 -12.14 -3.57
C LYS A 26 12.33 -11.67 -2.27
N LYS A 27 12.47 -10.39 -1.92
CA LYS A 27 11.94 -9.83 -0.67
C LYS A 27 10.62 -9.11 -0.84
N VAL A 28 10.14 -8.88 -2.05
CA VAL A 28 8.87 -8.18 -2.31
C VAL A 28 7.81 -9.20 -2.70
N GLU A 29 6.68 -9.15 -2.02
CA GLU A 29 5.48 -9.89 -2.38
C GLU A 29 4.43 -8.88 -2.80
N LEU A 30 4.16 -8.79 -4.11
CA LEU A 30 3.10 -7.96 -4.66
C LEU A 30 1.75 -8.59 -4.28
N ILE A 31 0.90 -7.81 -3.65
CA ILE A 31 -0.46 -8.20 -3.27
C ILE A 31 -1.43 -7.87 -4.40
N THR A 32 -1.39 -6.64 -4.90
CA THR A 32 -2.16 -6.20 -6.05
C THR A 32 -1.55 -4.93 -6.66
N SER A 33 -1.61 -4.84 -7.98
CA SER A 33 -1.35 -3.64 -8.78
C SER A 33 -2.53 -3.30 -9.70
N PHE A 34 -3.70 -3.90 -9.45
CA PHE A 34 -4.94 -3.69 -10.20
C PHE A 34 -4.84 -3.95 -11.72
N GLU A 35 -3.88 -4.79 -12.12
CA GLU A 35 -3.74 -5.24 -13.52
C GLU A 35 -4.72 -6.38 -13.87
N ASP A 36 -5.28 -7.04 -12.86
CA ASP A 36 -6.33 -8.04 -13.01
C ASP A 36 -7.70 -7.42 -12.67
N ASP A 37 -8.68 -7.62 -13.56
CA ASP A 37 -10.05 -7.15 -13.39
C ASP A 37 -10.68 -7.66 -12.07
N ALA A 38 -10.27 -8.84 -11.61
CA ALA A 38 -10.75 -9.42 -10.36
C ALA A 38 -10.30 -8.65 -9.12
N ASP A 39 -9.18 -7.90 -9.17
CA ASP A 39 -8.57 -7.29 -7.99
C ASP A 39 -9.51 -6.31 -7.29
N SER A 40 -10.21 -5.48 -8.07
CA SER A 40 -11.17 -4.50 -7.55
C SER A 40 -12.37 -5.13 -6.83
N SER A 41 -12.74 -6.37 -7.19
CA SER A 41 -13.90 -7.07 -6.59
C SER A 41 -13.69 -7.43 -5.13
N TYR A 42 -12.42 -7.49 -4.69
CA TYR A 42 -12.05 -7.73 -3.31
C TYR A 42 -12.11 -6.46 -2.42
N TRP A 43 -12.36 -5.31 -3.02
CA TRP A 43 -12.49 -4.03 -2.33
C TRP A 43 -13.96 -3.57 -2.32
N GLY A 44 -14.50 -3.41 -1.12
CA GLY A 44 -15.75 -2.70 -0.88
C GLY A 44 -15.50 -1.20 -0.73
N THR A 45 -16.55 -0.40 -0.97
CA THR A 45 -16.50 1.05 -0.77
C THR A 45 -17.84 1.57 -0.29
N ASP A 46 -17.80 2.65 0.50
CA ASP A 46 -18.96 3.46 0.83
C ASP A 46 -19.15 4.63 -0.17
N GLY A 47 -18.29 4.72 -1.19
CA GLY A 47 -18.32 5.70 -2.28
C GLY A 47 -18.22 5.03 -3.65
N GLU A 48 -17.47 5.63 -4.58
CA GLU A 48 -17.23 5.04 -5.92
C GLU A 48 -15.79 4.54 -6.02
N ILE A 49 -15.61 3.36 -6.60
CA ILE A 49 -14.30 2.81 -6.96
C ILE A 49 -14.31 2.32 -8.41
N GLU A 50 -13.18 2.50 -9.09
CA GLU A 50 -13.00 2.09 -10.47
C GLU A 50 -11.52 1.78 -10.73
N VAL A 51 -11.24 0.74 -11.53
CA VAL A 51 -9.89 0.50 -12.04
C VAL A 51 -9.71 1.32 -13.31
N VAL A 52 -8.69 2.17 -13.35
CA VAL A 52 -8.46 3.13 -14.44
C VAL A 52 -6.98 3.19 -14.83
N ALA A 53 -6.68 3.63 -16.05
CA ALA A 53 -5.31 3.80 -16.53
C ALA A 53 -4.63 5.12 -16.08
N GLU A 54 -5.21 5.79 -15.09
CA GLU A 54 -4.72 7.07 -14.57
C GLU A 54 -3.76 6.81 -13.39
N HIS A 55 -2.64 7.53 -13.38
CA HIS A 55 -1.66 7.52 -12.28
C HIS A 55 -1.14 6.14 -11.79
N PRO A 56 -0.88 5.14 -12.67
CA PRO A 56 -0.22 3.92 -12.24
C PRO A 56 1.20 4.21 -11.75
N THR A 57 1.63 3.51 -10.71
CA THR A 57 3.00 3.49 -10.21
C THR A 57 3.72 2.18 -10.54
N ASP A 58 2.96 1.13 -10.85
CA ASP A 58 3.39 -0.08 -11.52
C ASP A 58 2.38 -0.46 -12.62
N GLY A 59 2.81 -1.18 -13.66
CA GLY A 59 1.89 -1.62 -14.71
C GLY A 59 1.20 -0.49 -15.51
N LYS A 60 -0.11 -0.59 -15.70
CA LYS A 60 -0.95 0.26 -16.55
C LYS A 60 -2.15 0.85 -15.82
N ASN A 61 -2.62 0.22 -14.75
CA ASN A 61 -3.86 0.52 -14.06
C ASN A 61 -3.60 0.94 -12.62
N SER A 62 -4.60 1.58 -12.02
CA SER A 62 -4.66 1.84 -10.59
C SER A 62 -6.11 1.81 -10.11
N LEU A 63 -6.32 1.67 -8.80
CA LEU A 63 -7.65 1.76 -8.19
C LEU A 63 -7.95 3.22 -7.84
N LYS A 64 -8.85 3.85 -8.59
CA LYS A 64 -9.42 5.16 -8.28
C LYS A 64 -10.51 5.02 -7.22
N VAL A 65 -10.47 5.89 -6.21
CA VAL A 65 -11.45 5.95 -5.13
C VAL A 65 -11.92 7.39 -4.94
N LEU A 66 -13.24 7.60 -4.99
CA LEU A 66 -13.88 8.87 -4.68
C LEU A 66 -14.36 8.91 -3.23
N TYR A 67 -13.87 9.89 -2.48
CA TYR A 67 -14.27 10.20 -1.11
C TYR A 67 -15.12 11.49 -1.11
N PRO A 68 -16.46 11.39 -1.05
CA PRO A 68 -17.33 12.57 -1.10
C PRO A 68 -17.23 13.40 0.19
N ALA A 69 -17.43 14.72 0.07
CA ALA A 69 -17.50 15.66 1.18
C ALA A 69 -18.77 15.50 2.04
N ASP A 70 -19.73 14.69 1.58
CA ASP A 70 -21.01 14.46 2.24
C ASP A 70 -20.81 14.02 3.71
N PRO A 71 -21.27 14.79 4.71
CA PRO A 71 -21.10 14.44 6.12
C PRO A 71 -21.71 13.09 6.51
N GLU A 72 -22.73 12.61 5.80
CA GLU A 72 -23.42 11.35 6.10
C GLU A 72 -22.72 10.13 5.49
N SER A 73 -21.81 10.32 4.51
CA SER A 73 -21.06 9.22 3.91
C SER A 73 -20.04 8.62 4.88
N GLU A 74 -19.88 7.30 4.86
CA GLU A 74 -18.87 6.61 5.65
C GLU A 74 -17.46 6.73 5.05
N LYS A 75 -17.30 7.10 3.78
CA LYS A 75 -16.02 7.49 3.15
C LYS A 75 -14.87 6.48 3.36
N ARG A 76 -15.12 5.20 3.09
CA ARG A 76 -14.11 4.14 3.19
C ARG A 76 -14.00 3.34 1.89
N CYS A 77 -12.79 2.88 1.61
CA CYS A 77 -12.50 1.75 0.73
C CYS A 77 -11.86 0.65 1.61
N TYR A 78 -12.33 -0.59 1.52
CA TYR A 78 -11.98 -1.62 2.48
C TYR A 78 -12.03 -3.03 1.92
N SER A 79 -11.24 -3.93 2.50
CA SER A 79 -11.32 -5.37 2.27
C SER A 79 -11.66 -6.08 3.59
N GLU A 80 -12.71 -6.89 3.57
CA GLU A 80 -13.18 -7.69 4.72
C GLU A 80 -12.61 -9.11 4.64
N GLU A 81 -12.58 -9.80 5.78
CA GLU A 81 -11.97 -11.12 6.01
C GLU A 81 -11.92 -12.03 4.78
N LYS A 82 -13.07 -12.43 4.21
CA LYS A 82 -13.10 -13.33 3.04
C LYS A 82 -12.37 -12.80 1.81
N ASN A 83 -12.52 -11.51 1.53
CA ASN A 83 -11.84 -10.86 0.40
C ASN A 83 -10.36 -10.64 0.71
N LEU A 84 -10.06 -10.32 1.97
CA LEU A 84 -8.70 -10.08 2.43
C LEU A 84 -7.86 -11.35 2.35
N GLU A 85 -8.40 -12.50 2.76
CA GLU A 85 -7.75 -13.82 2.64
C GLU A 85 -7.50 -14.23 1.18
N SER A 86 -8.26 -13.66 0.24
CA SER A 86 -8.10 -13.91 -1.19
C SER A 86 -6.99 -13.06 -1.82
N LEU A 87 -6.71 -11.88 -1.25
CA LEU A 87 -5.68 -10.96 -1.72
C LEU A 87 -4.35 -11.11 -0.97
N PHE A 88 -4.42 -11.20 0.35
CA PHE A 88 -3.27 -11.13 1.25
C PHE A 88 -2.89 -12.51 1.81
N PRO A 89 -1.62 -12.71 2.19
CA PRO A 89 -1.23 -13.86 2.99
C PRO A 89 -1.99 -13.87 4.32
N LEU A 90 -2.34 -15.07 4.80
CA LEU A 90 -3.02 -15.25 6.09
C LEU A 90 -2.15 -14.80 7.28
N ASP A 91 -0.83 -15.01 7.19
CA ASP A 91 0.13 -14.65 8.23
C ASP A 91 1.04 -13.50 7.78
N TRP A 92 0.91 -12.34 8.43
CA TRP A 92 1.71 -11.15 8.18
C TRP A 92 3.00 -11.09 9.02
N SER A 93 3.19 -12.03 9.95
CA SER A 93 4.34 -12.11 10.84
C SER A 93 5.71 -12.27 10.14
N PRO A 94 5.83 -12.92 8.97
CA PRO A 94 7.11 -13.05 8.25
C PRO A 94 7.59 -11.75 7.60
N TYR A 95 6.71 -10.76 7.46
CA TYR A 95 7.00 -9.51 6.77
C TYR A 95 7.60 -8.46 7.73
N LYS A 96 8.33 -7.54 7.13
CA LYS A 96 8.94 -6.36 7.77
C LYS A 96 8.03 -5.14 7.67
N LYS A 97 7.42 -4.92 6.51
CA LYS A 97 6.50 -3.78 6.26
C LYS A 97 5.51 -4.06 5.14
N LEU A 98 4.39 -3.35 5.17
CA LEU A 98 3.44 -3.18 4.09
C LEU A 98 3.71 -1.82 3.42
N GLN A 99 3.70 -1.79 2.10
CA GLN A 99 3.83 -0.59 1.28
C GLN A 99 2.66 -0.45 0.34
N ILE A 100 2.16 0.78 0.17
CA ILE A 100 1.07 1.13 -0.73
C ILE A 100 1.44 2.44 -1.40
N ASP A 101 1.35 2.53 -2.72
CA ASP A 101 1.54 3.79 -3.41
C ASP A 101 0.17 4.49 -3.55
N VAL A 102 0.11 5.78 -3.20
CA VAL A 102 -1.13 6.57 -3.24
C VAL A 102 -0.88 7.89 -3.94
N TYR A 103 -1.58 8.14 -5.04
CA TYR A 103 -1.61 9.44 -5.70
C TYR A 103 -2.86 10.23 -5.28
N ASN A 104 -2.67 11.52 -4.99
CA ASN A 104 -3.77 12.43 -4.68
C ASN A 104 -4.01 13.41 -5.83
N ASP A 105 -5.14 13.30 -6.51
CA ASP A 105 -5.48 14.16 -7.65
C ASP A 105 -6.13 15.50 -7.22
N ASN A 106 -6.20 15.79 -5.93
CA ASN A 106 -6.75 17.05 -5.45
C ASN A 106 -5.66 18.12 -5.39
N VAL A 107 -6.08 19.38 -5.42
CA VAL A 107 -5.21 20.56 -5.24
C VAL A 107 -4.83 20.81 -3.77
N LYS A 108 -5.49 20.10 -2.85
CA LYS A 108 -5.23 20.12 -1.40
C LYS A 108 -4.60 18.80 -0.97
N GLU A 109 -3.81 18.84 0.08
CA GLU A 109 -3.31 17.63 0.73
C GLU A 109 -4.46 16.81 1.30
N ALA A 110 -4.39 15.48 1.16
CA ALA A 110 -5.39 14.58 1.69
C ALA A 110 -4.93 14.01 3.03
N ALA A 111 -5.82 14.01 4.03
CA ALA A 111 -5.64 13.25 5.25
C ALA A 111 -6.24 11.86 5.07
N LEU A 112 -5.40 10.84 4.93
CA LEU A 112 -5.81 9.46 4.75
C LEU A 112 -5.54 8.65 6.02
N GLN A 113 -6.55 7.99 6.58
CA GLN A 113 -6.37 7.07 7.69
C GLN A 113 -6.38 5.62 7.20
N VAL A 114 -5.31 4.90 7.48
CA VAL A 114 -5.23 3.46 7.27
C VAL A 114 -5.64 2.75 8.54
N ARG A 115 -6.46 1.70 8.42
CA ARG A 115 -6.92 0.87 9.55
C ARG A 115 -6.72 -0.60 9.24
N ILE A 116 -6.20 -1.33 10.22
CA ILE A 116 -6.02 -2.78 10.16
C ILE A 116 -6.60 -3.38 11.44
N LYS A 117 -7.37 -4.46 11.32
CA LYS A 117 -7.95 -5.19 12.46
C LYS A 117 -7.52 -6.65 12.44
N SER A 118 -7.25 -7.20 13.62
CA SER A 118 -7.09 -8.65 13.81
C SER A 118 -8.34 -9.30 14.42
N THR A 119 -8.43 -10.64 14.40
CA THR A 119 -9.65 -11.44 14.62
C THR A 119 -10.52 -11.02 15.79
N ASN A 120 -11.83 -11.18 15.58
CA ASN A 120 -12.97 -10.68 16.35
C ASN A 120 -13.17 -9.15 16.35
N GLY A 121 -12.42 -8.39 15.54
CA GLY A 121 -12.61 -6.94 15.37
C GLY A 121 -12.36 -6.10 16.62
N LYS A 122 -11.85 -6.71 17.71
CA LYS A 122 -11.65 -6.07 19.01
C LYS A 122 -10.38 -5.22 19.06
N LYS A 123 -9.36 -5.62 18.30
CA LYS A 123 -8.08 -4.91 18.22
C LYS A 123 -8.00 -4.18 16.89
N VAL A 124 -7.71 -2.90 16.94
CA VAL A 124 -7.61 -2.03 15.78
C VAL A 124 -6.31 -1.25 15.88
N TRP A 125 -5.52 -1.32 14.82
CA TRP A 125 -4.45 -0.37 14.58
C TRP A 125 -4.95 0.66 13.55
N SER A 126 -4.59 1.92 13.76
CA SER A 126 -4.88 2.98 12.80
C SER A 126 -3.80 4.04 12.78
N LYS A 127 -3.47 4.54 11.60
CA LYS A 127 -2.49 5.62 11.42
C LYS A 127 -2.95 6.59 10.34
N LYS A 128 -2.78 7.87 10.61
CA LYS A 128 -3.05 8.95 9.66
C LYS A 128 -1.78 9.23 8.85
N PHE A 129 -1.96 9.35 7.54
CA PHE A 129 -0.99 9.78 6.56
C PHE A 129 -1.47 11.08 5.92
N VAL A 130 -0.51 11.89 5.47
CA VAL A 130 -0.78 13.10 4.68
C VAL A 130 -0.30 12.81 3.27
N ILE A 131 -1.21 12.85 2.30
CA ILE A 131 -0.90 12.59 0.90
C ILE A 131 -0.77 13.95 0.20
N PRO A 132 0.42 14.33 -0.28
CA PRO A 132 0.64 15.64 -0.88
C PRO A 132 -0.23 15.85 -2.13
N SER A 133 -0.67 17.08 -2.35
CA SER A 133 -1.44 17.46 -3.55
C SER A 133 -0.69 17.12 -4.84
N LYS A 134 -1.40 16.51 -5.81
CA LYS A 134 -0.91 16.17 -7.16
C LYS A 134 0.40 15.35 -7.18
N LYS A 135 0.62 14.53 -6.15
CA LYS A 135 1.82 13.68 -6.02
C LYS A 135 1.48 12.29 -5.52
N THR A 136 2.33 11.34 -5.89
CA THR A 136 2.36 10.00 -5.32
C THR A 136 3.15 10.01 -4.02
N GLU A 137 2.64 9.32 -3.01
CA GLU A 137 3.33 9.01 -1.75
C GLU A 137 3.30 7.49 -1.52
N THR A 138 4.44 6.90 -1.15
CA THR A 138 4.48 5.49 -0.73
C THR A 138 4.29 5.42 0.78
N LEU A 139 3.13 4.92 1.20
CA LEU A 139 2.83 4.67 2.61
C LEU A 139 3.67 3.49 3.09
N GLU A 140 4.45 3.69 4.14
CA GLU A 140 5.17 2.60 4.80
C GLU A 140 4.55 2.28 6.17
N ILE A 141 4.14 1.02 6.33
CA ILE A 141 3.55 0.50 7.56
C ILE A 141 4.47 -0.61 8.09
N PRO A 142 5.38 -0.32 9.02
CA PRO A 142 6.21 -1.33 9.67
C PRO A 142 5.34 -2.35 10.41
N MET A 143 5.63 -3.64 10.26
CA MET A 143 4.93 -4.70 11.00
C MET A 143 5.14 -4.56 12.52
N GLU A 144 6.27 -3.97 12.94
CA GLU A 144 6.52 -3.65 14.35
C GLU A 144 5.51 -2.64 14.92
N ASP A 145 5.05 -1.66 14.13
CA ASP A 145 3.99 -0.73 14.56
C ASP A 145 2.68 -1.49 14.83
N LEU A 146 2.38 -2.51 14.00
CA LEU A 146 1.16 -3.30 14.05
C LEU A 146 1.13 -4.27 15.24
N LYS A 147 2.22 -5.03 15.47
CA LYS A 147 2.31 -6.06 16.53
C LYS A 147 2.03 -5.52 17.93
N THR A 148 2.22 -4.22 18.16
CA THR A 148 1.91 -3.59 19.45
C THR A 148 0.41 -3.51 19.75
N LYS A 149 -0.44 -3.64 18.72
CA LYS A 149 -1.89 -3.42 18.81
C LYS A 149 -2.72 -4.60 18.31
N ILE A 150 -2.28 -5.30 17.27
CA ILE A 150 -3.03 -6.35 16.58
C ILE A 150 -2.20 -7.63 16.44
N ASP A 151 -2.89 -8.75 16.25
CA ASP A 151 -2.26 -10.03 15.92
C ASP A 151 -1.99 -10.10 14.41
N LEU A 152 -0.76 -10.46 14.02
CA LEU A 152 -0.37 -10.52 12.61
C LEU A 152 -0.71 -11.84 11.93
N GLU A 153 -0.99 -12.89 12.70
CA GLU A 153 -1.35 -14.21 12.16
C GLU A 153 -2.85 -14.28 11.80
N GLU A 154 -3.59 -13.20 12.06
CA GLU A 154 -5.02 -13.23 12.26
C GLU A 154 -5.68 -11.90 11.80
N ILE A 155 -5.34 -11.42 10.60
CA ILE A 155 -5.88 -10.16 10.06
C ILE A 155 -7.26 -10.38 9.43
N SER A 156 -8.24 -9.55 9.81
CA SER A 156 -9.64 -9.70 9.37
C SER A 156 -10.19 -8.49 8.61
N ASN A 157 -9.51 -7.35 8.64
CA ASN A 157 -9.97 -6.16 7.92
C ASN A 157 -8.81 -5.22 7.62
N PHE A 158 -8.81 -4.68 6.40
CA PHE A 158 -7.92 -3.61 5.96
C PHE A 158 -8.75 -2.50 5.30
N ALA A 159 -8.55 -1.26 5.70
CA ALA A 159 -9.37 -0.14 5.20
C ALA A 159 -8.59 1.16 5.08
N PHE A 160 -8.96 1.93 4.05
CA PHE A 160 -8.59 3.30 3.78
C PHE A 160 -9.79 4.20 4.04
N GLY A 161 -9.63 5.20 4.90
CA GLY A 161 -10.72 6.08 5.28
C GLY A 161 -10.31 7.54 5.28
N MET A 162 -11.23 8.40 4.87
CA MET A 162 -11.06 9.86 4.89
C MET A 162 -12.23 10.54 5.59
N GLY A 163 -11.98 11.75 6.10
CA GLY A 163 -13.01 12.55 6.76
C GLY A 163 -13.46 12.00 8.11
N LYS A 164 -14.24 12.79 8.84
CA LYS A 164 -14.94 12.33 10.04
C LYS A 164 -16.07 11.38 9.65
N ASN A 165 -16.16 10.22 10.31
CA ASN A 165 -17.30 9.30 10.24
C ASN A 165 -17.41 8.50 11.55
N ARG A 166 -18.35 7.54 11.63
CA ARG A 166 -18.59 6.71 12.83
C ARG A 166 -17.36 5.92 13.30
N TYR A 167 -16.42 5.64 12.41
CA TYR A 167 -15.18 4.95 12.70
C TYR A 167 -14.00 5.91 12.90
N LEU A 168 -13.92 6.99 12.13
CA LEU A 168 -12.79 7.95 12.09
C LEU A 168 -13.11 9.22 12.89
N THR A 169 -13.42 9.10 14.18
CA THR A 169 -13.92 10.21 15.00
C THR A 169 -12.90 11.33 15.23
N GLU A 170 -11.61 11.03 15.11
CA GLU A 170 -10.49 11.98 15.27
C GLU A 170 -10.15 12.75 13.98
N MET A 171 -10.74 12.37 12.85
CA MET A 171 -10.55 13.06 11.58
C MET A 171 -11.44 14.30 11.51
N ALA A 172 -10.98 15.34 10.80
CA ALA A 172 -11.83 16.46 10.45
C ALA A 172 -12.82 16.03 9.33
N PRO A 173 -14.04 16.59 9.28
CA PRO A 173 -14.90 16.46 8.09
C PRO A 173 -14.17 16.91 6.83
N LEU A 174 -14.49 16.30 5.69
CA LEU A 174 -13.99 16.77 4.40
C LEU A 174 -14.75 18.04 4.01
N ASP A 175 -14.02 19.04 3.51
CA ASP A 175 -14.57 20.30 3.02
C ASP A 175 -14.77 20.30 1.49
N VAL A 176 -14.20 19.31 0.81
CA VAL A 176 -14.30 19.05 -0.64
C VAL A 176 -14.22 17.55 -0.89
N ASP A 177 -14.67 17.10 -2.05
CA ASP A 177 -14.45 15.72 -2.48
C ASP A 177 -12.96 15.46 -2.69
N TYR A 178 -12.53 14.23 -2.44
CA TYR A 178 -11.17 13.79 -2.72
C TYR A 178 -11.19 12.58 -3.64
N THR A 179 -10.48 12.67 -4.77
CA THR A 179 -10.10 11.49 -5.57
C THR A 179 -8.68 11.05 -5.23
N LEU A 180 -8.51 9.80 -4.80
CA LEU A 180 -7.21 9.15 -4.59
C LEU A 180 -7.07 7.95 -5.51
N TYR A 181 -5.83 7.63 -5.90
CA TYR A 181 -5.50 6.47 -6.72
C TYR A 181 -4.53 5.60 -5.91
N PHE A 182 -4.87 4.33 -5.78
CA PHE A 182 -4.08 3.34 -5.04
C PHE A 182 -3.47 2.36 -6.01
N ASP A 183 -2.20 2.04 -5.81
CA ASP A 183 -1.48 1.09 -6.64
C ASP A 183 -0.36 0.39 -5.85
N ASN A 184 0.15 -0.70 -6.41
CA ASN A 184 1.35 -1.39 -5.99
C ASN A 184 1.35 -1.75 -4.50
N ILE A 185 0.25 -2.34 -4.03
CA ILE A 185 0.13 -2.83 -2.65
C ILE A 185 1.05 -4.04 -2.51
N ARG A 186 2.03 -3.97 -1.62
CA ARG A 186 3.09 -4.98 -1.51
C ARG A 186 3.59 -5.16 -0.10
N MET A 187 4.00 -6.37 0.24
CA MET A 187 4.62 -6.70 1.51
C MET A 187 6.10 -7.01 1.33
N ILE A 188 6.93 -6.52 2.24
CA ILE A 188 8.38 -6.68 2.21
C ILE A 188 8.78 -7.70 3.26
N LYS A 189 9.38 -8.83 2.87
CA LYS A 189 9.88 -9.89 3.76
C LYS A 189 11.10 -9.41 4.57
N LYS A 190 11.30 -10.01 5.74
CA LYS A 190 12.44 -9.71 6.64
C LYS A 190 13.80 -10.03 5.99
#